data_AF-D0LNE6-F1
#
_entry.id   AF-D0LNE6-F1
#
_cell.length_a   1.000
_cell.length_b   1.000
_cell.length_c   1.000
_cell.angle_alpha   90.00
_cell.angle_beta   90.00
_cell.angle_gamma   90.00
#
_symmetry.space_group_name_H-M   'P 1'
#
loop_
_entity.id
_entity.type
_entity.pdbx_description
1 polymer ?
#
loop_
_entity_poly.entity_id
_entity_poly.type
_entity_poly.pdbx_seq_one_letter_code
_entity_poly.pdbx_strand_id
1 'polypeptide(L)'
;MSDAPIQVTYRVHAVRRQQAIVLEAGPLADSPGRVPRVARLLALAHHFERLLAAGTVATQAELAALAGISQPRVTQILNLALLAPDIQEELLFWPGDDRGPDTITERTLRYVLRTPVWAEQRARWAEVKDG
;
A
#
# COMPACT_ATOMS: atom_id res chain seq x y z
N MET A 1 -14.13 10.34 -35.47
CA MET A 1 -14.05 10.08 -34.01
C MET A 1 -15.15 9.09 -33.69
N SER A 2 -14.83 7.80 -33.67
CA SER A 2 -15.79 6.71 -33.46
C SER A 2 -15.93 6.46 -31.97
N ASP A 3 -17.10 6.78 -31.42
CA ASP A 3 -17.49 6.50 -30.04
C ASP A 3 -17.79 5.00 -29.91
N ALA A 4 -16.77 4.22 -29.56
CA ALA A 4 -16.93 2.79 -29.30
C ALA A 4 -17.41 2.63 -27.84
N PRO A 5 -18.51 1.92 -27.58
CA PRO A 5 -19.02 1.75 -26.23
C PRO A 5 -18.00 1.04 -25.34
N ILE A 6 -17.73 1.63 -24.17
CA ILE A 6 -16.86 1.06 -23.14
C ILE A 6 -17.46 -0.29 -22.69
N GLN A 7 -16.77 -1.39 -22.99
CA GLN A 7 -17.15 -2.71 -22.50
C GLN A 7 -16.50 -2.95 -21.13
N VAL A 8 -17.32 -3.14 -20.10
CA VAL A 8 -16.87 -3.45 -18.73
C VAL A 8 -17.19 -4.91 -18.43
N THR A 9 -16.15 -5.73 -18.29
CA THR A 9 -16.28 -7.14 -17.90
C THR A 9 -16.36 -7.25 -16.37
N TYR A 10 -17.48 -7.74 -15.85
CA TYR A 10 -17.65 -8.05 -14.42
C TYR A 10 -17.77 -9.57 -14.21
N ARG A 11 -17.22 -10.06 -13.09
CA ARG A 11 -17.36 -11.47 -12.69
C ARG A 11 -18.63 -11.63 -11.87
N VAL A 12 -19.67 -12.24 -12.45
CA VAL A 12 -20.91 -12.58 -11.75
C VAL A 12 -20.79 -13.99 -11.15
N HIS A 13 -21.05 -14.12 -9.84
CA HIS A 13 -21.28 -15.42 -9.22
C HIS A 13 -22.74 -15.82 -9.45
N ALA A 14 -23.04 -16.34 -10.65
CA ALA A 14 -24.38 -16.82 -10.99
C ALA A 14 -24.57 -18.26 -10.49
N VAL A 15 -25.36 -18.45 -9.43
CA VAL A 15 -25.89 -19.77 -9.08
C VAL A 15 -27.21 -19.97 -9.84
N ARG A 16 -27.13 -20.39 -11.11
CA ARG A 16 -28.27 -20.95 -11.84
C ARG A 16 -27.82 -22.12 -12.71
N ARG A 17 -28.40 -23.28 -12.43
CA ARG A 17 -28.25 -24.53 -13.18
C ARG A 17 -28.70 -24.32 -14.64
N GLN A 18 -27.87 -24.76 -15.59
CA GLN A 18 -28.18 -25.17 -16.99
C GLN A 18 -27.75 -24.32 -18.21
N GLN A 19 -26.77 -23.41 -18.17
CA GLN A 19 -26.12 -22.97 -19.42
C GLN A 19 -24.61 -22.79 -19.26
N ALA A 20 -23.84 -23.52 -20.07
CA ALA A 20 -22.38 -23.41 -20.12
C ALA A 20 -22.00 -22.11 -20.84
N ILE A 21 -21.45 -21.15 -20.11
CA ILE A 21 -20.85 -19.94 -20.67
C ILE A 21 -19.44 -20.32 -21.13
N VAL A 22 -19.21 -20.32 -22.45
CA VAL A 22 -17.86 -20.43 -23.01
C VAL A 22 -17.19 -19.08 -22.86
N LEU A 23 -16.27 -18.97 -21.91
CA LEU A 23 -15.41 -17.80 -21.74
C LEU A 23 -14.20 -17.98 -22.66
N GLU A 24 -14.16 -17.26 -23.77
CA GLU A 24 -12.92 -17.15 -24.54
C GLU A 24 -11.90 -16.31 -23.74
N ALA A 25 -10.70 -16.87 -23.56
CA ALA A 25 -9.60 -16.17 -22.91
C ALA A 25 -9.12 -15.04 -23.82
N GLY A 26 -9.56 -13.80 -23.54
CA GLY A 26 -8.93 -12.62 -24.09
C GLY A 26 -7.46 -12.55 -23.66
N PRO A 27 -6.59 -11.81 -24.38
CA PRO A 27 -5.18 -11.68 -24.03
C PRO A 27 -5.04 -11.28 -22.56
N LEU A 28 -4.21 -12.02 -21.82
CA LEU A 28 -3.88 -11.70 -20.45
C LEU A 28 -3.24 -10.32 -20.46
N ALA A 29 -4.01 -9.29 -20.12
CA ALA A 29 -3.45 -7.99 -19.81
C ALA A 29 -2.43 -8.22 -18.68
N ASP A 30 -1.21 -7.72 -18.84
CA ASP A 30 -0.22 -7.68 -17.77
C ASP A 30 -0.90 -7.06 -16.55
N SER A 31 -1.24 -7.91 -15.58
CA SER A 31 -1.86 -7.42 -14.35
C SER A 31 -0.78 -6.59 -13.68
N PRO A 32 -1.03 -5.29 -13.38
CA PRO A 32 -0.07 -4.52 -12.62
C PRO A 32 0.17 -5.29 -11.33
N GLY A 33 1.43 -5.67 -11.09
CA GLY A 33 1.81 -6.55 -9.99
C GLY A 33 1.21 -6.07 -8.66
N ARG A 34 1.03 -7.00 -7.72
CA ARG A 34 0.41 -6.71 -6.41
C ARG A 34 1.11 -5.53 -5.74
N VAL A 35 0.37 -4.46 -5.40
CA VAL A 35 0.92 -3.35 -4.61
C VAL A 35 1.48 -3.88 -3.27
N PRO A 36 2.73 -3.60 -2.89
CA PRO A 36 3.29 -4.04 -1.61
C PRO A 36 2.48 -3.53 -0.41
N ARG A 37 2.43 -4.30 0.69
CA ARG A 37 1.72 -3.87 1.90
C ARG A 37 2.31 -2.58 2.47
N VAL A 38 3.63 -2.42 2.45
CA VAL A 38 4.31 -1.23 2.95
C VAL A 38 3.93 0.03 2.18
N ALA A 39 3.77 -0.06 0.85
CA ALA A 39 3.29 1.04 0.02
C ALA A 39 1.87 1.48 0.43
N ARG A 40 0.95 0.53 0.66
CA ARG A 40 -0.40 0.85 1.15
C ARG A 40 -0.39 1.50 2.53
N LEU A 41 0.50 1.05 3.43
CA LEU A 41 0.63 1.63 4.77
C LEU A 41 1.21 3.05 4.73
N LEU A 42 2.17 3.32 3.84
CA LEU A 42 2.72 4.66 3.66
C LEU A 42 1.66 5.63 3.07
N ALA A 43 0.89 5.18 2.08
CA ALA A 43 -0.23 5.95 1.57
C ALA A 43 -1.29 6.24 2.67
N LEU A 44 -1.54 5.26 3.53
CA LEU A 44 -2.43 5.42 4.68
C LEU A 44 -1.85 6.40 5.72
N ALA A 45 -0.54 6.38 5.93
CA ALA A 45 0.15 7.33 6.83
C ALA A 45 -0.11 8.78 6.38
N HIS A 46 0.12 9.08 5.10
CA HIS A 46 -0.19 10.41 4.56
C HIS A 46 -1.67 10.76 4.64
N HIS A 47 -2.56 9.78 4.48
CA HIS A 47 -3.99 10.03 4.68
C HIS A 47 -4.31 10.43 6.13
N PHE A 48 -3.77 9.70 7.10
CA PHE A 48 -3.94 10.03 8.52
C PHE A 48 -3.32 11.39 8.89
N GLU A 49 -2.13 11.70 8.37
CA GLU A 49 -1.52 13.03 8.55
C GLU A 49 -2.43 14.15 8.03
N ARG A 50 -3.04 13.98 6.84
CA ARG A 50 -3.98 14.96 6.32
C ARG A 50 -5.23 15.12 7.18
N LEU A 51 -5.78 14.02 7.71
CA LEU A 51 -6.95 14.08 8.59
C LEU A 51 -6.66 14.82 9.90
N LEU A 52 -5.48 14.56 10.50
CA LEU A 52 -5.02 15.26 11.71
C LEU A 52 -4.74 16.74 11.42
N ALA A 53 -4.02 17.03 10.33
CA ALA A 53 -3.65 18.39 9.96
C ALA A 53 -4.88 19.25 9.60
N ALA A 54 -5.91 18.64 8.98
CA ALA A 54 -7.17 19.32 8.69
C ALA A 54 -8.08 19.48 9.91
N GLY A 55 -7.74 18.85 11.05
CA GLY A 55 -8.60 18.81 12.24
C GLY A 55 -9.88 17.97 12.06
N THR A 56 -10.02 17.24 10.95
CA THR A 56 -11.14 16.31 10.71
C THR A 56 -11.16 15.20 11.76
N VAL A 57 -9.99 14.81 12.25
CA VAL A 57 -9.82 13.90 13.38
C VAL A 57 -8.88 14.57 14.37
N ALA A 58 -9.26 14.65 15.64
CA ALA A 58 -8.54 15.45 16.63
C ALA A 58 -7.34 14.73 17.22
N THR A 59 -7.38 13.39 17.31
CA THR A 59 -6.35 12.61 18.02
C THR A 59 -6.03 11.28 17.34
N GLN A 60 -4.84 10.72 17.66
CA GLN A 60 -4.49 9.36 17.26
C GLN A 60 -5.41 8.28 17.87
N ALA A 61 -5.99 8.54 19.04
CA ALA A 61 -6.94 7.62 19.68
C ALA A 61 -8.27 7.57 18.91
N GLU A 62 -8.73 8.72 18.42
CA GLU A 62 -9.90 8.82 17.55
C GLU A 62 -9.63 8.17 16.19
N LEU A 63 -8.46 8.40 15.57
CA LEU A 63 -8.03 7.68 14.38
C LEU A 63 -8.06 6.16 14.58
N ALA A 64 -7.56 5.69 15.72
CA ALA A 64 -7.52 4.28 16.07
C ALA A 64 -8.93 3.67 16.13
N ALA A 65 -9.86 4.37 16.81
CA ALA A 65 -11.26 3.97 16.88
C ALA A 65 -11.93 3.93 15.49
N LEU A 66 -11.74 4.96 14.68
CA LEU A 66 -12.31 5.05 13.31
C LEU A 66 -11.75 3.97 12.38
N ALA A 67 -10.46 3.68 12.46
CA ALA A 67 -9.79 2.68 11.63
C ALA A 67 -9.92 1.25 12.18
N GLY A 68 -10.53 1.05 13.35
CA GLY A 68 -10.69 -0.26 13.98
C GLY A 68 -9.36 -0.93 14.36
N ILE A 69 -8.32 -0.14 14.64
CA ILE A 69 -6.97 -0.62 14.99
C ILE A 69 -6.51 -0.02 16.31
N SER A 70 -5.47 -0.61 16.91
CA SER A 70 -4.93 -0.09 18.17
C SER A 70 -4.18 1.23 17.97
N GLN A 71 -4.12 2.07 19.00
CA GLN A 71 -3.35 3.32 18.96
C GLN A 71 -1.86 3.11 18.65
N PRO A 72 -1.15 2.12 19.24
CA PRO A 72 0.23 1.82 18.84
C PRO A 72 0.37 1.48 17.35
N ARG A 73 -0.65 0.85 16.75
CA ARG A 73 -0.66 0.56 15.32
C ARG A 73 -0.80 1.82 14.48
N VAL A 74 -1.65 2.76 14.89
CA VAL A 74 -1.75 4.09 14.27
C VAL A 74 -0.40 4.81 14.31
N THR A 75 0.26 4.82 15.47
CA THR A 75 1.59 5.43 15.61
C THR A 75 2.62 4.77 14.68
N GLN A 76 2.63 3.44 14.58
CA GLN A 76 3.53 2.73 13.66
C GLN A 76 3.30 3.13 12.19
N ILE A 77 2.04 3.28 11.79
CA ILE A 77 1.67 3.70 10.44
C ILE A 77 2.13 5.13 10.20
N LEU A 78 1.78 6.07 11.08
CA LEU A 78 2.18 7.47 10.98
C LEU A 78 3.70 7.64 10.91
N ASN A 79 4.47 6.85 11.66
CA ASN A 79 5.92 6.90 11.61
C ASN A 79 6.51 6.60 10.23
N LEU A 80 5.80 5.89 9.34
CA LEU A 80 6.27 5.66 7.97
C LEU A 80 6.42 6.96 7.19
N ALA A 81 5.62 7.99 7.48
CA ALA A 81 5.73 9.30 6.86
C ALA A 81 6.95 10.12 7.36
N LEU A 82 7.67 9.62 8.38
CA LEU A 82 8.92 10.21 8.88
C LEU A 82 10.18 9.66 8.16
N LEU A 83 10.01 8.71 7.24
CA LEU A 83 11.10 8.25 6.38
C LEU A 83 11.57 9.39 5.48
N ALA A 84 12.84 9.36 5.06
CA ALA A 84 13.35 10.31 4.08
C ALA A 84 12.49 10.27 2.79
N PRO A 85 12.20 11.42 2.14
CA PRO A 85 11.28 11.47 1.01
C PRO A 85 11.63 10.53 -0.15
N ASP A 86 12.91 10.35 -0.44
CA ASP A 86 13.42 9.43 -1.45
C ASP A 86 13.14 7.96 -1.10
N ILE A 87 13.22 7.60 0.18
CA ILE A 87 12.85 6.25 0.65
C ILE A 87 11.34 6.03 0.51
N GLN A 88 10.53 7.05 0.81
CA GLN A 88 9.08 6.97 0.62
C GLN A 88 8.72 6.73 -0.84
N GLU A 89 9.36 7.45 -1.76
CA GLU A 89 9.18 7.26 -3.20
C GLU A 89 9.57 5.86 -3.65
N GLU A 90 10.74 5.36 -3.24
CA GLU A 90 11.17 3.99 -3.52
C GLU A 90 10.16 2.95 -3.00
N LEU A 91 9.60 3.14 -1.80
CA LEU A 91 8.60 2.23 -1.24
C LEU A 91 7.27 2.24 -2.00
N LEU A 92 6.84 3.41 -2.50
CA LEU A 92 5.60 3.54 -3.28
C LEU A 92 5.70 2.87 -4.65
N PHE A 93 6.89 2.89 -5.26
CA PHE A 93 7.16 2.30 -6.57
C PHE A 93 7.90 0.96 -6.50
N TRP A 94 8.05 0.38 -5.31
CA TRP A 94 8.73 -0.89 -5.13
C TRP A 94 7.96 -2.01 -5.87
N PRO A 95 8.64 -2.82 -6.71
CA PRO A 95 7.98 -3.90 -7.41
C PRO A 95 7.46 -4.92 -6.40
N GLY A 96 6.16 -5.15 -6.39
CA GLY A 96 5.58 -6.26 -5.65
C GLY A 96 5.90 -7.58 -6.33
N ASP A 97 6.37 -8.56 -5.57
CA ASP A 97 6.50 -9.92 -6.08
C ASP A 97 5.11 -10.60 -6.04
N ASP A 98 4.61 -10.96 -7.22
CA ASP A 98 3.34 -11.69 -7.39
C ASP A 98 3.41 -13.12 -6.84
N ARG A 99 4.61 -13.65 -6.58
CA ARG A 99 4.85 -15.06 -6.25
C ARG A 99 5.34 -15.28 -4.81
N GLY A 100 5.54 -14.22 -4.03
CA GLY A 100 6.16 -14.31 -2.71
C GLY A 100 5.60 -13.34 -1.66
N PRO A 101 5.98 -13.53 -0.38
CA PRO A 101 5.78 -12.53 0.66
C PRO A 101 6.56 -11.25 0.31
N ASP A 102 6.09 -10.10 0.80
CA ASP A 102 6.78 -8.83 0.56
C ASP A 102 8.21 -8.88 1.14
N THR A 103 9.23 -8.62 0.30
CA THR A 103 10.64 -8.55 0.71
C THR A 103 10.86 -7.46 1.76
N ILE A 104 10.26 -6.29 1.52
CA ILE A 104 10.30 -5.17 2.45
C ILE A 104 9.09 -5.23 3.37
N THR A 105 9.35 -5.39 4.66
CA THR A 105 8.32 -5.44 5.70
C THR A 105 8.41 -4.24 6.62
N GLU A 106 7.32 -3.91 7.29
CA GLU A 106 7.34 -2.90 8.35
C GLU A 106 8.39 -3.19 9.44
N ARG A 107 8.63 -4.48 9.74
CA ARG A 107 9.66 -4.87 10.71
C ARG A 107 11.04 -4.38 10.28
N THR A 108 11.38 -4.50 8.99
CA THR A 108 12.65 -3.99 8.44
C THR A 108 12.69 -2.47 8.46
N LEU A 109 11.58 -1.79 8.14
CA LEU A 109 11.50 -0.32 8.18
C LEU A 109 11.63 0.25 9.60
N ARG A 110 11.26 -0.49 10.65
CA ARG A 110 11.49 -0.06 12.03
C ARG A 110 12.98 0.18 12.33
N TYR A 111 13.90 -0.56 11.71
CA TYR A 111 15.33 -0.33 11.88
C TYR A 111 15.76 1.02 11.28
N VAL A 112 15.27 1.33 10.08
CA VAL A 112 15.48 2.62 9.40
C VAL A 112 14.93 3.76 10.26
N LEU A 113 13.72 3.62 10.79
CA LEU A 113 13.03 4.62 11.62
C LEU A 113 13.63 4.84 13.02
N ARG A 114 14.65 4.08 13.45
CA ARG A 114 15.31 4.31 14.75
C ARG A 114 16.18 5.57 14.81
N THR A 115 16.30 6.30 13.70
CA THR A 115 17.02 7.58 13.64
C THR A 115 16.14 8.64 12.96
N PRO A 116 16.09 9.87 13.49
CA PRO A 116 15.45 10.99 12.82
C PRO A 116 16.34 11.60 11.72
N VAL A 117 17.63 11.24 11.66
CA VAL A 117 18.58 11.80 10.71
C VAL A 117 18.45 11.11 9.36
N TRP A 118 17.98 11.82 8.34
CA TRP A 118 17.76 11.23 7.00
C TRP A 118 19.01 10.63 6.36
N ALA A 119 20.20 11.21 6.58
CA ALA A 119 21.45 10.62 6.08
C ALA A 119 21.70 9.21 6.65
N GLU A 120 21.43 9.02 7.94
CA GLU A 120 21.53 7.70 8.57
C GLU A 120 20.39 6.76 8.13
N GLN A 121 19.18 7.29 7.92
CA GLN A 121 18.07 6.49 7.37
C GLN A 121 18.43 5.93 5.99
N ARG A 122 19.03 6.73 5.10
CA ARG A 122 19.48 6.28 3.78
C ARG A 122 20.55 5.20 3.85
N ALA A 123 21.51 5.35 4.76
CA ALA A 123 22.53 4.32 4.99
C ALA A 123 21.89 2.99 5.44
N ARG A 124 20.98 3.04 6.42
CA ARG A 124 20.23 1.85 6.87
C ARG A 124 19.30 1.27 5.81
N TRP A 125 18.73 2.11 4.96
CA TRP A 125 17.87 1.68 3.86
C TRP A 125 18.65 0.91 2.80
N ALA A 126 19.88 1.33 2.48
CA ALA A 126 20.77 0.57 1.60
C ALA A 126 21.04 -0.84 2.17
N GLU A 127 21.36 -0.95 3.46
CA GLU A 127 21.54 -2.26 4.12
C GLU A 127 20.29 -3.16 4.04
N VAL A 128 19.09 -2.57 4.11
CA VAL A 128 17.81 -3.32 4.01
C VAL A 128 17.51 -3.76 2.58
N LYS A 129 17.96 -3.00 1.57
CA LYS A 129 17.77 -3.36 0.15
C LYS A 129 18.73 -4.47 -0.29
N ASP A 130 19.93 -4.48 0.27
CA ASP A 130 21.02 -5.39 -0.14
C ASP A 130 21.03 -6.73 0.62
N GLY A 131 20.24 -6.86 1.69
CA GLY A 131 20.15 -8.06 2.55
C GLY A 131 18.88 -8.87 2.35
#